data_AF-A0A7V9KFM9-F1
#
_entry.id   AF-A0A7V9KFM9-F1
#
_cell.length_a   1.000
_cell.length_b   1.000
_cell.length_c   1.000
_cell.angle_alpha   90.00
_cell.angle_beta   90.00
_cell.angle_gamma   90.00
#
_symmetry.space_group_name_H-M   'P 1'
#
loop_
_entity.id
_entity.type
_entity.pdbx_description
1 polymer ?
#
loop_
_entity_poly.entity_id
_entity_poly.type
_entity_poly.pdbx_seq_one_letter_code
_entity_poly.pdbx_strand_id
1 'polypeptide(L)'
;MSTRIGLVALGDSITVGEGNMVCGIPCRSWALWLAEALDLPFTSRAFNGATTADVRAAQLPRVRADYDVGCLYAGVTTPGGWTSTRRRSRATYARSPPVSPRTARGS
;
A
#
# COMPACT_ATOMS: atom_id res chain seq x y z
N MET A 1 14.15 -7.32 -31.48
CA MET A 1 13.09 -7.76 -30.54
C MET A 1 13.23 -6.98 -29.25
N SER A 2 12.26 -6.11 -28.96
CA SER A 2 11.83 -5.78 -27.60
C SER A 2 10.59 -4.89 -27.77
N THR A 3 9.43 -5.53 -27.86
CA THR A 3 8.17 -4.82 -27.66
C THR A 3 8.15 -4.45 -26.19
N ARG A 4 8.71 -3.29 -25.80
CA ARG A 4 8.58 -2.83 -24.42
C ARG A 4 7.12 -2.48 -24.19
N ILE A 5 6.43 -3.33 -23.44
CA ILE A 5 5.03 -3.20 -23.12
C ILE A 5 4.93 -2.65 -21.70
N GLY A 6 4.10 -1.62 -21.52
CA GLY A 6 4.27 -0.65 -20.44
C GLY A 6 4.09 -1.17 -19.01
N LEU A 7 4.11 -0.22 -18.08
CA LEU A 7 3.75 -0.42 -16.68
C LEU A 7 2.30 0.02 -16.44
N VAL A 8 1.50 -0.85 -15.81
CA VAL A 8 0.16 -0.50 -15.31
C VAL A 8 0.16 -0.43 -13.79
N ALA A 9 -0.42 0.62 -13.23
CA ALA A 9 -0.55 0.79 -11.79
C ALA A 9 -2.01 0.76 -11.33
N LEU A 10 -2.28 -0.05 -10.31
CA LEU A 10 -3.58 -0.26 -9.68
C LEU A 10 -3.49 0.17 -8.21
N GLY A 11 -4.60 0.65 -7.65
CA GLY A 11 -4.67 0.98 -6.23
C GLY A 11 -5.55 2.16 -5.90
N ASP A 12 -5.26 2.73 -4.74
CA ASP A 12 -5.97 3.86 -4.14
C ASP A 12 -5.20 5.18 -4.30
N SER A 13 -5.50 6.16 -3.45
CA SER A 13 -4.88 7.49 -3.45
C SER A 13 -3.36 7.46 -3.31
N ILE A 14 -2.79 6.45 -2.65
CA ILE A 14 -1.33 6.29 -2.54
C ILE A 14 -0.72 6.01 -3.92
N THR A 15 -1.40 5.22 -4.75
CA THR A 15 -0.96 4.96 -6.14
C THR A 15 -1.26 6.13 -7.06
N VAL A 16 -2.37 6.85 -6.86
CA VAL A 16 -2.64 8.10 -7.61
C VAL A 16 -1.49 9.09 -7.42
N GLY A 17 -1.00 9.22 -6.18
CA GLY A 17 0.13 10.09 -5.85
C GLY A 17 -0.23 11.58 -5.89
N GLU A 18 -1.52 11.91 -5.76
CA GLU A 18 -1.98 13.28 -5.54
C GLU A 18 -1.60 13.73 -4.12
N GLY A 19 -1.07 14.95 -4.01
CA GLY A 19 -0.67 15.52 -2.74
C GLY A 19 -0.01 16.89 -2.89
N ASN A 20 0.23 17.55 -1.75
CA ASN A 20 0.94 18.82 -1.74
C ASN A 20 2.41 18.62 -2.12
N MET A 21 2.98 19.59 -2.83
CA MET A 21 4.42 19.59 -3.13
C MET A 21 5.22 19.58 -1.83
N VAL A 22 6.26 18.75 -1.77
CA VAL A 22 7.21 18.70 -0.65
C VAL A 22 8.56 19.14 -1.17
N CYS A 23 9.18 20.15 -0.53
CA CYS A 23 10.47 20.69 -0.94
C CYS A 23 10.54 21.16 -2.41
N GLY A 24 9.42 21.67 -2.96
CA GLY A 24 9.33 22.11 -4.36
C GLY A 24 9.20 20.99 -5.38
N ILE A 25 9.12 19.72 -4.94
CA ILE A 25 8.92 18.57 -5.81
C ILE A 25 7.41 18.26 -5.85
N PRO A 26 6.79 18.19 -7.05
CA PRO A 26 5.40 17.79 -7.15
C PRO A 26 5.23 16.35 -6.67
N CYS A 27 4.24 16.11 -5.82
CA CYS A 27 3.82 14.75 -5.51
C CYS A 27 3.34 14.08 -6.79
N ARG A 28 3.97 12.96 -7.09
CA ARG A 28 3.68 12.11 -8.24
C ARG A 28 3.54 10.68 -7.74
N SER A 29 2.81 9.87 -8.50
CA SER A 29 2.71 8.44 -8.25
C SER A 29 4.10 7.80 -8.11
N TRP A 30 4.31 7.01 -7.05
CA TRP A 30 5.52 6.19 -6.90
C TRP A 30 5.71 5.22 -8.07
N ALA A 31 4.60 4.74 -8.67
CA ALA A 31 4.63 3.85 -9.81
C ALA A 31 5.01 4.58 -11.11
N LEU A 32 4.75 5.89 -11.21
CA LEU A 32 5.28 6.71 -12.30
C LEU A 32 6.79 6.83 -12.21
N TRP A 33 7.36 7.09 -11.03
CA TRP A 33 8.81 7.12 -10.84
C TRP A 33 9.47 5.78 -11.18
N LEU A 34 8.82 4.67 -10.85
CA LEU A 34 9.29 3.34 -11.26
C LEU A 34 9.26 3.17 -12.79
N ALA A 35 8.18 3.59 -13.45
CA ALA A 35 8.08 3.53 -14.91
C ALA A 35 9.16 4.41 -15.59
N GLU A 36 9.42 5.60 -15.06
CA GLU A 36 10.50 6.48 -15.52
C GLU A 36 11.88 5.82 -15.37
N ALA A 37 12.17 5.19 -14.21
CA ALA A 37 13.44 4.50 -13.96
C ALA A 37 13.66 3.28 -14.87
N LEU A 38 12.58 2.63 -15.31
CA LEU A 38 12.61 1.47 -16.22
C LEU A 38 12.48 1.86 -17.70
N ASP A 39 12.32 3.15 -18.00
CA ASP A 39 12.04 3.67 -19.35
C ASP A 39 10.82 2.96 -19.99
N LEU A 40 9.73 2.85 -19.22
CA LEU A 40 8.48 2.19 -19.64
C LEU A 40 7.32 3.19 -19.77
N PRO A 41 6.44 3.05 -20.79
CA PRO A 41 5.17 3.77 -20.83
C PRO A 41 4.33 3.51 -19.58
N PHE A 42 3.71 4.53 -19.00
CA PHE A 42 2.95 4.43 -17.75
C PHE A 42 1.44 4.57 -17.96
N THR A 43 0.65 3.64 -17.40
CA THR A 43 -0.81 3.74 -17.30
C THR A 43 -1.26 3.59 -15.85
N SER A 44 -1.89 4.62 -15.28
CA SER A 44 -2.57 4.48 -13.99
C SER A 44 -4.05 4.12 -14.18
N ARG A 45 -4.52 3.13 -13.42
CA ARG A 45 -5.95 2.79 -13.22
C ARG A 45 -6.40 3.03 -11.77
N ALA A 46 -5.49 3.51 -10.91
CA ALA A 46 -5.78 3.85 -9.54
C ALA A 46 -6.71 5.07 -9.45
N PHE A 47 -7.51 5.13 -8.39
CA PHE A 47 -8.33 6.29 -8.07
C PHE A 47 -8.48 6.44 -6.55
N ASN A 48 -8.73 7.67 -6.10
CA ASN A 48 -8.79 7.99 -4.68
C ASN A 48 -9.89 7.18 -3.96
N GLY A 49 -9.52 6.57 -2.83
CA GLY A 49 -10.45 5.80 -2.00
C GLY A 49 -10.82 4.42 -2.56
N ALA A 50 -10.11 3.90 -3.56
CA ALA A 50 -10.36 2.54 -4.05
C ALA A 50 -10.12 1.49 -2.96
N THR A 51 -11.12 0.64 -2.69
CA THR A 51 -10.96 -0.56 -1.87
C THR A 51 -10.36 -1.71 -2.67
N THR A 52 -9.97 -2.80 -2.01
CA THR A 52 -9.59 -4.05 -2.70
C THR A 52 -10.71 -4.62 -3.55
N ALA A 53 -11.98 -4.45 -3.14
CA ALA A 53 -13.13 -4.85 -3.92
C ALA A 53 -13.24 -4.02 -5.22
N ASP A 54 -12.98 -2.71 -5.14
CA ASP A 54 -12.98 -1.83 -6.30
C ASP A 54 -11.83 -2.14 -7.25
N VAL A 55 -10.64 -2.46 -6.73
CA VAL A 55 -9.52 -2.91 -7.57
C VAL A 55 -9.93 -4.15 -8.36
N ARG A 56 -10.57 -5.12 -7.70
CA ARG A 56 -11.04 -6.36 -8.34
C ARG A 56 -12.16 -6.12 -9.36
N ALA A 57 -13.14 -5.30 -9.01
CA ALA A 57 -14.34 -5.11 -9.83
C ALA A 57 -14.16 -4.09 -10.95
N ALA A 58 -13.35 -3.05 -10.73
CA ALA A 58 -13.22 -1.92 -11.64
C ALA A 58 -11.83 -1.82 -12.29
N GLN A 59 -10.74 -2.08 -11.57
CA GLN A 59 -9.41 -1.81 -12.11
C GLN A 59 -8.83 -3.00 -12.88
N LEU A 60 -8.84 -4.19 -12.27
CA LEU A 60 -8.29 -5.42 -12.87
C LEU A 60 -8.88 -5.76 -14.25
N PRO A 61 -10.21 -5.68 -14.49
CA PRO A 61 -10.77 -5.99 -15.81
C PRO A 61 -10.31 -5.06 -16.94
N ARG A 62 -9.70 -3.91 -16.61
CA ARG A 62 -9.15 -2.95 -17.56
C ARG A 62 -7.66 -3.15 -17.84
N VAL A 63 -7.03 -4.10 -17.14
CA VAL A 63 -5.66 -4.53 -17.43
C VAL A 63 -5.69 -5.43 -18.64
N ARG A 64 -4.94 -5.05 -19.66
CA ARG A 64 -4.77 -5.82 -20.89
C ARG A 64 -3.52 -6.71 -20.75
N ALA A 65 -3.39 -7.72 -21.61
CA ALA A 65 -2.28 -8.69 -21.55
C ALA A 65 -0.93 -8.13 -22.06
N ASP A 66 -0.91 -6.87 -22.47
CA ASP A 66 0.19 -6.14 -23.07
C ASP A 66 0.91 -5.25 -22.04
N TYR A 67 0.97 -5.63 -20.76
CA TYR A 67 1.81 -4.93 -19.79
C TYR A 67 2.90 -5.87 -19.31
N ASP A 68 4.15 -5.40 -19.31
CA ASP A 68 5.28 -6.18 -18.77
C ASP A 68 5.31 -6.12 -17.23
N VAL A 69 4.78 -5.03 -16.66
CA VAL A 69 4.81 -4.78 -15.22
C VAL A 69 3.45 -4.31 -14.70
N GLY A 70 2.94 -5.03 -13.70
CA GLY A 70 1.77 -4.62 -12.92
C GLY A 70 2.16 -4.19 -11.51
N CYS A 71 1.86 -2.94 -11.15
CA CYS A 71 2.03 -2.41 -9.80
C CYS A 71 0.69 -2.39 -9.07
N LEU A 72 0.65 -2.88 -7.84
CA LEU A 72 -0.56 -2.91 -7.02
C LEU A 72 -0.25 -2.42 -5.62
N TYR A 73 -1.01 -1.43 -5.16
CA TYR A 73 -1.08 -1.04 -3.75
C TYR A 73 -2.55 -0.90 -3.35
N ALA A 74 -3.04 -1.76 -2.47
CA ALA A 74 -4.44 -1.76 -2.05
C ALA A 74 -4.59 -2.34 -0.64
N GLY A 75 -5.72 -2.03 0.01
CA GLY A 75 -6.10 -2.60 1.32
C GLY A 75 -6.02 -1.61 2.49
N VAL A 76 -5.46 -0.42 2.28
CA VAL A 76 -5.53 0.67 3.28
C VAL A 76 -6.95 1.25 3.34
N THR A 77 -7.61 1.37 2.20
CA THR A 77 -9.02 1.77 2.16
C THR A 77 -9.94 0.58 2.40
N THR A 78 -10.80 0.68 3.41
CA THR A 78 -11.82 -0.32 3.75
C THR A 78 -13.22 0.19 3.40
N PRO A 79 -14.18 -0.71 3.07
CA PRO A 79 -15.58 -0.34 2.94
C PRO A 79 -16.06 0.41 4.20
N GLY A 80 -16.72 1.56 4.01
CA GLY A 80 -17.14 2.45 5.11
C GLY A 80 -16.13 3.55 5.48
N GLY A 81 -14.96 3.58 4.84
CA GLY A 81 -13.92 4.59 5.08
C GLY A 81 -13.22 4.41 6.43
N TRP A 82 -12.16 5.20 6.64
CA TRP A 82 -11.50 5.27 7.94
C TRP A 82 -12.38 6.03 8.93
N THR A 83 -13.21 5.32 9.70
CA THR A 83 -13.88 5.90 10.86
C THR A 83 -12.90 5.82 12.04
N SER A 84 -12.39 6.97 12.50
CA SER A 84 -11.64 7.04 13.75
C SER A 84 -12.58 6.87 14.93
N THR A 85 -13.14 5.67 15.13
CA THR A 85 -13.81 5.34 16.38
C THR A 85 -12.69 5.27 17.41
N ARG A 86 -12.47 6.35 18.15
CA ARG A 86 -11.47 6.46 19.21
C ARG A 86 -11.87 5.53 20.35
N ARG A 87 -11.72 4.22 20.15
CA ARG A 87 -11.85 3.24 21.23
C ARG A 87 -10.64 3.49 22.11
N ARG A 88 -10.83 4.17 23.24
CA ARG A 88 -9.84 4.20 24.32
C ARG A 88 -9.69 2.75 24.81
N SER A 89 -8.85 1.98 24.13
CA SER A 89 -8.27 0.78 24.69
C SER A 89 -7.35 1.27 25.81
N ARG A 90 -7.84 1.27 27.05
CA ARG A 90 -6.95 1.40 28.21
C ARG A 90 -6.06 0.17 28.14
N ALA A 91 -4.82 0.35 27.69
CA ALA A 91 -3.82 -0.70 27.69
C ALA A 91 -3.52 -1.06 29.15
N THR A 92 -4.18 -2.10 29.66
CA THR A 92 -3.80 -2.74 30.91
C THR A 92 -2.54 -3.53 30.62
N TYR A 93 -1.37 -2.94 30.93
CA TYR A 93 -0.13 -3.70 30.97
C TYR A 93 -0.21 -4.65 32.16
N ALA A 94 -0.49 -5.93 31.90
CA ALA A 94 -0.34 -6.97 32.91
C ALA A 94 1.16 -7.09 33.19
N ARG A 95 1.60 -6.59 34.36
CA ARG A 95 2.96 -6.90 34.85
C ARG A 95 3.03 -8.42 34.99
N SER A 96 3.96 -9.04 34.26
CA SER A 96 4.34 -10.42 34.53
C SER A 96 4.76 -10.53 36.00
N PRO A 97 4.33 -11.58 36.72
CA PRO A 97 4.81 -11.81 38.08
C PRO A 97 6.34 -12.04 38.03
N PRO A 98 7.08 -11.62 39.08
CA PRO A 98 8.52 -11.82 39.14
C PRO A 98 8.85 -13.31 39.08
N VAL A 99 9.79 -13.67 38.22
CA VAL A 99 10.34 -15.03 38.14
C VAL A 99 11.14 -15.28 39.42
N SER A 100 10.66 -16.19 40.27
CA SER A 100 11.43 -16.64 41.44
C SER A 100 12.72 -17.35 40.98
N PRO A 101 13.89 -16.99 41.53
CA PRO A 101 15.14 -17.66 41.18
C PRO A 101 15.10 -19.12 41.62
N ARG A 102 15.32 -20.01 40.65
CA ARG A 102 15.47 -21.46 40.87
C ARG A 102 16.69 -21.66 41.76
N THR A 103 16.50 -22.12 42.99
CA THR A 103 17.60 -22.49 43.88
C THR A 103 18.43 -23.58 43.22
N ALA A 104 19.65 -23.23 42.80
CA ALA A 104 20.69 -24.20 42.50
C ALA A 104 21.12 -24.84 43.82
N ARG A 105 20.73 -26.09 44.05
CA ARG A 105 21.45 -26.97 44.99
C ARG A 105 22.30 -27.90 44.14
N GLY A 106 23.60 -27.63 44.16
CA GLY A 106 24.61 -28.64 43.92
C GLY A 106 24.95 -29.32 45.25
N SER A 107 25.06 -30.65 45.18
CA SER A 107 25.92 -31.57 45.94
C SER A 107 25.26 -32.94 45.93
#